data_AF-A0A973J5I1-F1
#
_entry.id   AF-A0A973J5I1-F1
#
_cell.length_a   1.000
_cell.length_b   1.000
_cell.length_c   1.000
_cell.angle_alpha   90.00
_cell.angle_beta   90.00
_cell.angle_gamma   90.00
#
_symmetry.space_group_name_H-M   'P 1'
#
loop_
_entity.id
_entity.type
_entity.pdbx_description
1 polymer ?
#
loop_
_entity_poly.entity_id
_entity_poly.type
_entity_poly.pdbx_seq_one_letter_code
_entity_poly.pdbx_strand_id
1 'polypeptide(L)'
;MRNWFGILLFVASTNPDTRRRGRILISITLGVIGLGSSFIPLLLTSPQHTLILSIMGGVALLFLGGAYLGRQGRVTAGSYVMIGTAVIVILSSIYTNRSAPYGPFYLILAVLLAGVLLPPIQIWLVFLICAIGTVVVSGWLPTDIRTNPLWVQSLRGGPLLMLISSIIIFISARSASVAMRETQEARTEAEAAMQRLAENNAGLEARVAERTTELTRVLAEQQATMAQL
;
A
#
# COMPACT_ATOMS: atom_id res chain seq x y z
N MET A 1 -20.67 -5.39 15.27
CA MET A 1 -19.45 -5.88 14.58
C MET A 1 -18.69 -4.83 13.75
N ARG A 2 -19.26 -3.65 13.43
CA ARG A 2 -18.63 -2.63 12.55
C ARG A 2 -17.43 -1.87 13.14
N ASN A 3 -17.19 -1.93 14.46
CA ASN A 3 -16.12 -1.17 15.11
C ASN A 3 -14.75 -1.89 15.17
N TRP A 4 -14.70 -3.22 15.02
CA TRP A 4 -13.45 -3.99 15.14
C TRP A 4 -12.52 -3.78 13.94
N PHE A 5 -13.06 -3.70 12.72
CA PHE A 5 -12.29 -3.37 11.52
C PHE A 5 -11.71 -1.95 11.57
N GLY A 6 -12.43 -1.00 12.17
CA GLY A 6 -11.96 0.39 12.33
C GLY A 6 -10.75 0.50 13.27
N ILE A 7 -10.75 -0.30 14.36
CA ILE A 7 -9.63 -0.35 15.31
C ILE A 7 -8.42 -1.07 14.72
N LEU A 8 -8.63 -2.10 13.89
CA LEU A 8 -7.54 -2.81 13.20
C LEU A 8 -6.90 -1.99 12.08
N LEU A 9 -7.66 -1.10 11.41
CA LEU A 9 -7.19 -0.27 10.29
C LEU A 9 -6.68 1.12 10.71
N PHE A 10 -6.59 1.39 12.02
CA PHE A 10 -6.10 2.67 12.52
C PHE A 10 -4.57 2.75 12.38
N VAL A 11 -4.14 3.63 11.48
CA VAL A 11 -2.72 3.95 11.23
C VAL A 11 -2.47 5.37 11.74
N ALA A 12 -1.58 5.50 12.72
CA ALA A 12 -1.19 6.77 13.29
C ALA A 12 -0.21 7.49 12.33
N SER A 13 -0.75 8.09 11.27
CA SER A 13 0.03 8.98 10.40
C SER A 13 -0.81 10.15 9.91
N THR A 14 -0.17 11.32 9.86
CA THR A 14 -0.76 12.61 9.44
C THR A 14 -0.91 12.69 7.91
N ASN A 15 -0.18 11.86 7.14
CA ASN A 15 -0.20 11.85 5.68
C ASN A 15 -1.21 10.81 5.13
N PRO A 16 -2.18 11.22 4.28
CA PRO A 16 -3.20 10.33 3.73
C PRO A 16 -2.64 9.16 2.89
N ASP A 17 -1.52 9.35 2.17
CA ASP A 17 -0.92 8.27 1.37
C ASP A 17 -0.29 7.19 2.27
N THR A 18 0.41 7.60 3.34
CA THR A 18 0.95 6.66 4.34
C THR A 18 -0.17 5.89 5.04
N ARG A 19 -1.29 6.56 5.35
CA ARG A 19 -2.45 5.90 5.96
C ARG A 19 -3.08 4.87 5.02
N ARG A 20 -3.23 5.20 3.73
CA ARG A 20 -3.72 4.26 2.70
C ARG A 20 -2.81 3.05 2.60
N ARG A 21 -1.50 3.25 2.44
CA ARG A 21 -0.52 2.14 2.34
C ARG A 21 -0.47 1.28 3.59
N GLY A 22 -0.57 1.88 4.78
CA GLY A 22 -0.63 1.15 6.04
C GLY A 22 -1.87 0.27 6.16
N ARG A 23 -3.04 0.75 5.72
CA ARG A 23 -4.26 -0.08 5.64
C ARG A 23 -4.09 -1.23 4.67
N ILE A 24 -3.53 -0.97 3.50
CA ILE A 24 -3.24 -1.99 2.48
C ILE A 24 -2.30 -3.06 3.06
N LEU A 25 -1.21 -2.65 3.72
CA LEU A 25 -0.27 -3.54 4.40
C LEU A 25 -0.98 -4.45 5.41
N ILE A 26 -1.84 -3.90 6.26
CA ILE A 26 -2.58 -4.65 7.27
C ILE A 26 -3.55 -5.63 6.60
N SER A 27 -4.30 -5.20 5.58
CA SER A 27 -5.25 -6.06 4.86
C SER A 27 -4.55 -7.22 4.14
N ILE A 28 -3.41 -6.98 3.50
CA ILE A 28 -2.64 -8.04 2.84
C ILE A 28 -2.05 -8.97 3.88
N THR A 29 -1.52 -8.45 4.98
CA THR A 29 -0.99 -9.27 6.07
C THR A 29 -2.04 -10.24 6.61
N LEU A 30 -3.24 -9.73 6.93
CA LEU A 30 -4.37 -10.56 7.35
C LEU A 30 -4.79 -11.57 6.29
N GLY A 31 -4.84 -11.15 5.02
CA GLY A 31 -5.17 -12.03 3.90
C GLY A 31 -4.16 -13.18 3.74
N VAL A 32 -2.86 -12.89 3.80
CA VAL A 32 -1.81 -13.90 3.66
C VAL A 32 -1.77 -14.84 4.87
N ILE A 33 -1.96 -14.33 6.09
CA ILE A 33 -2.04 -15.17 7.29
C ILE A 33 -3.28 -16.07 7.21
N GLY A 34 -4.43 -15.53 6.80
CA GLY A 34 -5.67 -16.29 6.63
C GLY A 34 -5.54 -17.39 5.57
N LEU A 35 -4.99 -17.04 4.40
CA LEU A 35 -4.74 -17.99 3.33
C LEU A 35 -3.74 -19.06 3.76
N GLY A 36 -2.63 -18.67 4.39
CA GLY A 36 -1.66 -19.61 4.96
C GLY A 36 -2.30 -20.55 5.99
N SER A 37 -3.17 -20.03 6.85
CA SER A 37 -3.86 -20.83 7.87
C SER A 37 -4.81 -21.87 7.25
N SER A 38 -5.41 -21.59 6.10
CA SER A 38 -6.26 -22.58 5.41
C SER A 38 -5.49 -23.82 4.90
N PHE A 39 -4.16 -23.74 4.77
CA PHE A 39 -3.32 -24.89 4.41
C PHE A 39 -2.96 -25.78 5.61
N ILE A 40 -3.19 -25.33 6.85
CA ILE A 40 -2.85 -26.10 8.06
C ILE A 40 -3.43 -27.53 8.05
N PRO A 41 -4.72 -27.75 7.71
CA PRO A 41 -5.29 -29.10 7.70
C PRO A 41 -4.57 -30.05 6.73
N LEU A 42 -4.15 -29.54 5.58
CA LEU A 42 -3.40 -30.32 4.59
C LEU A 42 -2.00 -30.66 5.12
N LEU A 43 -1.35 -29.72 5.80
CA LEU A 43 0.00 -29.90 6.35
C LEU A 43 0.07 -30.92 7.48
N LEU A 44 -1.03 -31.13 8.23
CA LEU A 44 -1.09 -32.16 9.29
C LEU A 44 -0.93 -33.58 8.75
N THR A 45 -1.20 -33.81 7.46
CA THR A 45 -1.01 -35.11 6.81
C THR A 45 0.45 -35.38 6.40
N SER A 46 1.32 -34.37 6.49
CA SER A 46 2.73 -34.49 6.07
C SER A 46 3.62 -34.99 7.22
N PRO A 47 4.62 -35.85 6.92
CA PRO A 47 5.55 -36.38 7.94
C PRO A 47 6.43 -35.30 8.59
N GLN A 48 6.53 -34.11 7.99
CA GLN A 48 7.33 -32.98 8.49
C GLN A 48 6.47 -31.83 9.09
N HIS A 49 5.24 -32.14 9.53
CA HIS A 49 4.27 -31.13 10.01
C HIS A 49 4.85 -30.17 11.06
N THR A 50 5.60 -30.65 12.06
CA THR A 50 6.16 -29.81 13.14
C THR A 50 7.11 -28.73 12.63
N LEU A 51 7.97 -29.08 11.66
CA LEU A 51 8.92 -28.13 11.06
C LEU A 51 8.20 -27.11 10.17
N ILE A 52 7.21 -27.54 9.39
CA ILE A 52 6.47 -26.63 8.53
C ILE A 52 5.62 -25.67 9.38
N LEU A 53 4.99 -26.15 10.45
CA LEU A 53 4.20 -25.33 11.37
C LEU A 53 5.05 -24.30 12.10
N SER A 54 6.28 -24.64 12.52
CA SER A 54 7.17 -23.69 13.18
C SER A 54 7.64 -22.59 12.22
N ILE A 55 7.95 -22.93 10.95
CA ILE A 55 8.26 -21.94 9.92
C ILE A 55 7.06 -21.04 9.65
N MET A 56 5.86 -21.59 9.46
CA MET A 56 4.66 -20.80 9.23
C MET A 56 4.35 -19.87 10.40
N GLY A 57 4.49 -20.36 11.65
CA GLY A 57 4.33 -19.55 12.85
C GLY A 57 5.34 -18.41 12.92
N GLY A 58 6.61 -18.68 12.61
CA GLY A 58 7.67 -17.66 12.55
C GLY A 58 7.40 -16.59 11.49
N VAL A 59 7.00 -16.99 10.29
CA VAL A 59 6.63 -16.06 9.21
C VAL A 59 5.41 -15.22 9.60
N ALA A 60 4.39 -15.84 10.20
CA ALA A 60 3.20 -15.13 10.68
C ALA A 60 3.57 -14.07 11.73
N LEU A 61 4.47 -14.39 12.66
CA LEU A 61 4.96 -13.43 13.66
C LEU A 61 5.72 -12.26 13.01
N LEU A 62 6.60 -12.52 12.03
CA LEU A 62 7.30 -11.47 11.30
C LEU A 62 6.32 -10.57 10.53
N PHE A 63 5.29 -11.16 9.94
CA PHE A 63 4.24 -10.43 9.23
C PHE A 63 3.41 -9.56 10.20
N LEU A 64 3.05 -10.10 11.38
CA LEU A 64 2.40 -9.34 12.44
C LEU A 64 3.29 -8.20 12.95
N GLY A 65 4.60 -8.42 13.09
CA GLY A 65 5.57 -7.38 13.40
C GLY A 65 5.59 -6.27 12.34
N GLY A 66 5.61 -6.64 11.05
CA GLY A 66 5.51 -5.70 9.94
C GLY A 66 4.21 -4.89 9.96
N ALA A 67 3.07 -5.54 10.24
CA ALA A 67 1.78 -4.88 10.38
C ALA A 67 1.76 -3.94 11.60
N TYR A 68 2.38 -4.32 12.72
CA TYR A 68 2.52 -3.48 13.90
C TYR A 68 3.37 -2.22 13.60
N LEU A 69 4.48 -2.35 12.87
CA LEU A 69 5.27 -1.21 12.38
C LEU A 69 4.44 -0.32 11.45
N GLY A 70 3.60 -0.92 10.60
CA GLY A 70 2.64 -0.21 9.76
C GLY A 70 1.65 0.64 10.56
N ARG A 71 1.16 0.11 11.68
CA ARG A 71 0.25 0.86 12.58
C ARG A 71 0.93 2.07 13.24
N GLN A 72 2.22 1.97 13.53
CA GLN A 72 3.03 3.08 14.07
C GLN A 72 3.38 4.17 13.03
N GLY A 73 2.87 4.07 11.80
CA GLY A 73 3.15 5.03 10.73
C GLY A 73 4.46 4.77 9.99
N ARG A 74 5.25 3.75 10.38
CA ARG A 74 6.49 3.32 9.70
C ARG A 74 6.20 2.28 8.62
N VAL A 75 5.29 2.62 7.71
CA VAL A 75 4.79 1.69 6.68
C VAL A 75 5.91 1.15 5.80
N THR A 76 6.84 1.99 5.37
CA THR A 76 7.97 1.56 4.52
C THR A 76 8.83 0.50 5.18
N ALA A 77 9.11 0.63 6.49
CA ALA A 77 9.87 -0.37 7.23
C ALA A 77 9.10 -1.69 7.36
N GLY A 78 7.78 -1.62 7.65
CA GLY A 78 6.93 -2.81 7.69
C GLY A 78 6.85 -3.53 6.34
N SER A 79 6.76 -2.77 5.24
CA SER A 79 6.81 -3.30 3.87
C SER A 79 8.13 -4.04 3.60
N TYR A 80 9.27 -3.48 4.00
CA TYR A 80 10.57 -4.15 3.84
C TYR A 80 10.68 -5.43 4.66
N VAL A 81 10.15 -5.47 5.89
CA VAL A 81 10.12 -6.70 6.70
C VAL A 81 9.32 -7.78 5.98
N MET A 82 8.13 -7.44 5.47
CA MET A 82 7.25 -8.40 4.81
C MET A 82 7.85 -8.92 3.49
N ILE A 83 8.37 -8.01 2.65
CA ILE A 83 9.02 -8.36 1.37
C ILE A 83 10.29 -9.15 1.63
N GLY A 84 11.14 -8.70 2.56
CA GLY A 84 12.38 -9.38 2.92
C GLY A 84 12.12 -10.80 3.43
N THR A 85 11.12 -10.96 4.29
CA THR A 85 10.71 -12.29 4.78
C THR A 85 10.24 -13.18 3.62
N ALA A 86 9.43 -12.66 2.70
CA ALA A 86 9.00 -13.42 1.52
C ALA A 86 10.19 -13.84 0.64
N VAL A 87 11.13 -12.94 0.37
CA VAL A 87 12.35 -13.23 -0.40
C VAL A 87 13.18 -14.31 0.29
N ILE A 88 13.43 -14.18 1.60
CA ILE A 88 14.22 -15.15 2.37
C ILE A 88 13.56 -16.52 2.34
N VAL A 89 12.24 -16.60 2.55
CA VAL A 89 11.50 -17.87 2.53
C VAL A 89 11.60 -18.53 1.15
N ILE A 90 11.40 -17.77 0.07
CA ILE A 90 11.45 -18.32 -1.30
C ILE A 90 12.88 -18.76 -1.66
N LEU A 91 13.89 -17.95 -1.36
CA LEU A 91 15.29 -18.31 -1.62
C LEU A 91 15.76 -19.50 -0.77
N SER A 92 15.35 -19.56 0.51
CA SER A 92 15.61 -20.72 1.37
C SER A 92 14.91 -21.97 0.85
N SER A 93 13.71 -21.84 0.28
CA SER A 93 12.99 -22.96 -0.35
C SER A 93 13.73 -23.50 -1.58
N ILE A 94 14.35 -22.64 -2.38
CA ILE A 94 15.17 -23.08 -3.54
C ILE A 94 16.34 -23.95 -3.07
N TYR A 95 16.99 -23.55 -1.98
CA TYR A 95 18.11 -24.30 -1.42
C TYR A 95 17.70 -25.63 -0.77
N THR A 96 16.58 -25.62 -0.04
CA THR A 96 16.12 -26.76 0.78
C THR A 96 15.36 -27.78 -0.07
N ASN A 97 14.52 -27.32 -1.00
CA ASN A 97 13.69 -28.17 -1.86
C ASN A 97 14.26 -28.23 -3.29
N ARG A 98 15.35 -28.97 -3.42
CA ARG A 98 16.12 -29.13 -4.67
C ARG A 98 15.34 -29.82 -5.80
N SER A 99 14.25 -30.51 -5.45
CA SER A 99 13.40 -31.24 -6.39
C SER A 99 12.36 -30.36 -7.09
N ALA A 100 12.16 -29.12 -6.62
CA ALA A 100 11.13 -28.21 -7.13
C ALA A 100 11.74 -27.07 -7.98
N PRO A 101 11.82 -27.21 -9.32
CA PRO A 101 12.49 -26.24 -10.19
C PRO A 101 11.81 -24.87 -10.26
N TYR A 102 10.58 -24.74 -9.79
CA TYR A 102 9.76 -23.55 -9.93
C TYR A 102 10.03 -22.46 -8.88
N GLY A 103 10.92 -22.70 -7.92
CA GLY A 103 11.25 -21.74 -6.86
C GLY A 103 11.55 -20.32 -7.35
N PRO A 104 12.39 -20.12 -8.39
CA PRO A 104 12.65 -18.80 -8.97
C PRO A 104 11.40 -18.07 -9.47
N PHE A 105 10.38 -18.77 -9.98
CA PHE A 105 9.15 -18.11 -10.43
C PHE A 105 8.37 -17.48 -9.27
N TYR A 106 8.40 -18.07 -8.08
CA TYR A 106 7.67 -17.55 -6.94
C TYR A 106 8.20 -16.21 -6.41
N LEU A 107 9.43 -15.81 -6.75
CA LEU A 107 9.94 -14.48 -6.42
C LEU A 107 9.14 -13.35 -7.08
N ILE A 108 8.32 -13.64 -8.10
CA ILE A 108 7.32 -12.67 -8.60
C ILE A 108 6.42 -12.15 -7.46
N LEU A 109 6.09 -12.97 -6.46
CA LEU A 109 5.26 -12.57 -5.33
C LEU A 109 5.91 -11.44 -4.53
N ALA A 110 7.24 -11.47 -4.37
CA ALA A 110 7.96 -10.40 -3.70
C ALA A 110 7.89 -9.08 -4.48
N VAL A 111 7.99 -9.15 -5.82
CA VAL A 111 7.86 -7.98 -6.71
C VAL A 111 6.43 -7.43 -6.69
N LEU A 112 5.42 -8.30 -6.69
CA LEU A 112 4.01 -7.93 -6.56
C LEU A 112 3.74 -7.23 -5.23
N LEU A 113 4.25 -7.78 -4.13
CA LEU A 113 4.15 -7.14 -2.81
C LEU A 113 4.84 -5.78 -2.80
N ALA A 114 6.02 -5.65 -3.42
CA ALA A 114 6.71 -4.37 -3.56
C ALA A 114 5.87 -3.34 -4.32
N GLY A 115 5.21 -3.76 -5.40
CA GLY A 115 4.31 -2.93 -6.18
C GLY A 115 3.18 -2.26 -5.41
N VAL A 116 2.64 -3.01 -4.46
CA VAL A 116 1.48 -2.56 -3.69
C VAL A 116 1.90 -1.78 -2.44
N LEU A 117 3.06 -2.11 -1.87
CA LEU A 117 3.47 -1.64 -0.55
C LEU A 117 4.54 -0.53 -0.58
N LEU A 118 5.33 -0.44 -1.66
CA LEU A 118 6.46 0.49 -1.77
C LEU A 118 6.19 1.56 -2.85
N PRO A 119 6.84 2.73 -2.77
CA PRO A 119 6.84 3.70 -3.85
C PRO A 119 7.47 3.12 -5.13
N PRO A 120 7.06 3.60 -6.32
CA PRO A 120 7.46 3.01 -7.60
C PRO A 120 8.98 2.84 -7.77
N ILE A 121 9.77 3.80 -7.30
CA ILE A 121 11.24 3.76 -7.44
C ILE A 121 11.88 2.60 -6.68
N GLN A 122 11.28 2.17 -5.57
CA GLN A 122 11.82 1.10 -4.71
C GLN A 122 11.49 -0.31 -5.22
N ILE A 123 10.57 -0.44 -6.18
CA ILE A 123 10.27 -1.73 -6.84
C ILE A 123 11.51 -2.25 -7.55
N TRP A 124 12.28 -1.36 -8.18
CA TRP A 124 13.54 -1.72 -8.85
C TRP A 124 14.59 -2.29 -7.89
N LEU A 125 14.65 -1.79 -6.66
CA LEU A 125 15.55 -2.34 -5.64
C LEU A 125 15.14 -3.76 -5.26
N VAL A 126 13.84 -4.01 -5.08
CA VAL A 126 13.34 -5.36 -4.76
C VAL A 126 13.59 -6.32 -5.92
N PHE A 127 13.34 -5.89 -7.15
CA PHE A 127 13.66 -6.67 -8.35
C PHE A 127 15.14 -7.04 -8.40
N LEU A 128 16.04 -6.07 -8.18
CA LEU A 128 17.48 -6.29 -8.20
C LEU A 128 17.93 -7.24 -7.08
N ILE A 129 17.39 -7.11 -5.87
CA ILE A 129 17.64 -8.04 -4.76
C ILE A 129 17.18 -9.46 -5.11
N CYS A 130 16.00 -9.61 -5.70
CA CYS A 130 15.46 -10.91 -6.12
C CYS A 130 16.31 -11.55 -7.22
N ALA A 131 16.72 -10.75 -8.22
CA ALA A 131 17.56 -11.20 -9.32
C ALA A 131 18.94 -11.66 -8.82
N ILE A 132 19.62 -10.84 -8.00
CA ILE A 132 20.91 -11.19 -7.41
C ILE A 132 20.77 -12.41 -6.49
N GLY A 133 19.76 -12.43 -5.62
CA GLY A 133 19.51 -13.56 -4.72
C GLY A 133 19.33 -14.87 -5.48
N THR A 134 18.62 -14.84 -6.60
CA THR A 134 18.44 -16.00 -7.49
C THR A 134 19.78 -16.47 -8.05
N VAL A 135 20.61 -15.55 -8.56
CA VAL A 135 21.94 -15.89 -9.11
C VAL A 135 22.86 -16.47 -8.02
N VAL A 136 22.90 -15.83 -6.85
CA VAL A 136 23.75 -16.26 -5.72
C VAL A 136 23.35 -17.66 -5.24
N VAL A 137 22.07 -17.89 -4.95
CA VAL A 137 21.60 -19.21 -4.48
C VAL A 137 21.85 -20.28 -5.54
N SER A 138 21.63 -19.97 -6.82
CA SER A 138 21.88 -20.93 -7.91
C SER A 138 23.35 -21.27 -8.08
N GLY A 139 24.25 -20.33 -7.77
CA GLY A 139 25.69 -20.58 -7.71
C GLY A 139 26.10 -21.60 -6.64
N TRP A 140 25.28 -21.77 -5.61
CA TRP A 140 25.51 -22.70 -4.49
C TRP A 140 24.85 -24.07 -4.70
N LEU A 141 24.05 -24.25 -5.75
CA LEU A 141 23.43 -25.53 -6.07
C LEU A 141 24.43 -26.52 -6.71
N PRO A 142 24.37 -27.82 -6.39
CA PRO A 142 25.16 -28.87 -7.05
C PRO A 142 25.00 -28.87 -8.58
N THR A 143 26.04 -29.32 -9.29
CA THR A 143 26.09 -29.34 -10.77
C THR A 143 24.95 -30.14 -11.39
N ASP A 144 24.53 -31.24 -10.76
CA ASP A 144 23.49 -32.15 -11.28
C ASP A 144 22.11 -31.50 -11.35
N ILE A 145 21.85 -30.56 -10.43
CA ILE A 145 20.60 -29.79 -10.42
C ILE A 145 20.70 -28.60 -11.37
N ARG A 146 21.89 -28.01 -11.48
CA ARG A 146 22.15 -26.85 -12.34
C ARG A 146 22.03 -27.16 -13.84
N THR A 147 22.34 -28.38 -14.25
CA THR A 147 22.23 -28.83 -15.65
C THR A 147 20.83 -29.34 -16.00
N ASN A 148 19.95 -29.51 -15.02
CA ASN A 148 18.58 -29.94 -15.26
C ASN A 148 17.84 -28.92 -16.16
N PRO A 149 17.27 -29.35 -17.30
CA PRO A 149 16.59 -28.46 -18.25
C PRO A 149 15.49 -27.60 -17.62
N LEU A 150 14.72 -28.16 -16.68
CA LEU A 150 13.63 -27.44 -16.01
C LEU A 150 14.16 -26.32 -15.08
N TRP A 151 15.28 -26.58 -14.40
CA TRP A 151 15.94 -25.58 -13.55
C TRP A 151 16.55 -24.47 -14.41
N VAL A 152 17.23 -24.81 -15.49
CA VAL A 152 17.80 -23.83 -16.44
C VAL A 152 16.70 -22.96 -17.05
N GLN A 153 15.57 -23.57 -17.45
CA GLN A 153 14.43 -22.83 -17.98
C GLN A 153 13.84 -21.89 -16.93
N SER A 154 13.70 -22.34 -15.68
CA SER A 154 13.16 -21.52 -14.58
C SER A 154 14.10 -20.38 -14.20
N LEU A 155 15.41 -20.61 -14.25
CA LEU A 155 16.44 -19.61 -14.01
C LEU A 155 16.50 -18.52 -15.08
N ARG A 156 16.19 -18.86 -16.34
CA ARG A 156 16.13 -17.90 -17.45
C ARG A 156 14.78 -17.20 -17.53
N GLY A 157 13.70 -17.95 -17.38
CA GLY A 157 12.32 -17.45 -17.47
C GLY A 157 11.87 -16.64 -16.26
N GLY A 158 12.30 -17.03 -15.06
CA GLY A 158 11.92 -16.36 -13.80
C GLY A 158 12.28 -14.87 -13.77
N PRO A 159 13.55 -14.49 -14.00
CA PRO A 159 13.96 -13.09 -14.05
C PRO A 159 13.27 -12.29 -15.15
N LEU A 160 13.02 -12.89 -16.32
CA LEU A 160 12.30 -12.23 -17.42
C LEU A 160 10.85 -11.93 -17.03
N LEU A 161 10.17 -12.90 -16.41
CA LEU A 161 8.81 -12.75 -15.90
C LEU A 161 8.75 -11.71 -14.76
N MET A 162 9.73 -11.70 -13.86
CA MET A 162 9.88 -10.65 -12.85
C MET A 162 10.11 -9.28 -13.46
N LEU A 163 10.92 -9.17 -14.52
CA LEU A 163 11.19 -7.91 -15.20
C LEU A 163 9.92 -7.34 -15.84
N ILE A 164 9.21 -8.16 -16.61
CA ILE A 164 7.94 -7.76 -17.25
C ILE A 164 6.92 -7.34 -16.18
N SER A 165 6.78 -8.14 -15.12
CA SER A 165 5.87 -7.84 -14.02
C SER A 165 6.27 -6.55 -13.31
N SER A 166 7.56 -6.34 -13.03
CA SER A 166 8.08 -5.13 -12.40
C SER A 166 7.77 -3.89 -13.24
N ILE A 167 7.90 -3.96 -14.57
CA ILE A 167 7.55 -2.86 -15.47
C ILE A 167 6.05 -2.55 -15.40
N ILE A 168 5.19 -3.57 -15.53
CA ILE A 168 3.74 -3.40 -15.48
C ILE A 168 3.33 -2.78 -14.15
N ILE A 169 3.80 -3.35 -13.04
CA ILE A 169 3.52 -2.89 -11.69
C ILE A 169 4.03 -1.45 -11.50
N PHE A 170 5.23 -1.12 -11.98
CA PHE A 170 5.78 0.22 -11.90
C PHE A 170 4.89 1.24 -12.63
N ILE A 171 4.43 0.91 -13.83
CA ILE A 171 3.52 1.76 -14.62
C ILE A 171 2.18 1.92 -13.88
N SER A 172 1.60 0.83 -13.39
CA SER A 172 0.33 0.86 -12.64
C SER A 172 0.45 1.67 -11.35
N ALA A 173 1.53 1.49 -10.58
CA ALA A 173 1.78 2.23 -9.35
C ALA A 173 2.00 3.72 -9.62
N ARG A 174 2.72 4.06 -10.70
CA ARG A 174 2.92 5.45 -11.11
C ARG A 174 1.62 6.09 -11.56
N SER A 175 0.85 5.44 -12.44
CA SER A 175 -0.44 5.93 -12.91
C SER A 175 -1.42 6.17 -11.75
N ALA A 176 -1.52 5.22 -10.81
CA ALA A 176 -2.32 5.39 -9.60
C ALA A 176 -1.85 6.57 -8.74
N SER A 177 -0.54 6.77 -8.61
CA SER A 177 -0.01 7.90 -7.84
C SER A 177 -0.31 9.26 -8.48
N VAL A 178 -0.32 9.34 -9.81
CA VAL A 178 -0.65 10.56 -10.55
C VAL A 178 -2.14 10.88 -10.43
N ALA A 179 -3.01 9.91 -10.70
CA ALA A 179 -4.46 10.10 -10.61
C ALA A 179 -4.91 10.53 -9.20
N MET A 180 -4.26 10.01 -8.15
CA MET A 180 -4.54 10.45 -6.79
C MET A 180 -4.08 11.88 -6.50
N ARG A 181 -2.96 12.32 -7.08
CA ARG A 181 -2.50 13.71 -6.94
C ARG A 181 -3.48 14.67 -7.61
N GLU A 182 -3.90 14.36 -8.83
CA GLU A 182 -4.89 15.15 -9.56
C GLU A 182 -6.21 15.25 -8.79
N THR A 183 -6.68 14.13 -8.21
CA THR A 183 -7.90 14.14 -7.38
C THR A 183 -7.73 14.99 -6.12
N GLN A 184 -6.55 14.95 -5.50
CA GLN A 184 -6.27 15.73 -4.30
C GLN A 184 -6.18 17.24 -4.62
N GLU A 185 -5.54 17.59 -5.73
CA GLU A 185 -5.43 18.95 -6.24
C GLU A 185 -6.81 19.52 -6.56
N ALA A 186 -7.63 18.78 -7.33
CA ALA A 186 -9.00 19.17 -7.64
C ALA A 186 -9.86 19.37 -6.38
N ARG A 187 -9.65 18.54 -5.35
CA ARG A 187 -10.35 18.70 -4.06
C ARG A 187 -9.92 19.97 -3.34
N THR A 188 -8.62 20.25 -3.28
CA THR A 188 -8.13 21.48 -2.65
C THR A 188 -8.59 22.74 -3.37
N GLU A 189 -8.68 22.70 -4.70
CA GLU A 189 -9.23 23.80 -5.49
C GLU A 189 -10.73 24.01 -5.23
N ALA A 190 -11.50 22.93 -5.15
CA ALA A 190 -12.92 23.00 -4.81
C ALA A 190 -13.16 23.56 -3.40
N GLU A 191 -12.38 23.14 -2.40
CA GLU A 191 -12.44 23.67 -1.05
C GLU A 191 -12.11 25.17 -1.00
N ALA A 192 -11.09 25.61 -1.76
CA ALA A 192 -10.73 27.03 -1.88
C ALA A 192 -11.82 27.85 -2.60
N ALA A 193 -12.45 27.29 -3.65
CA ALA A 193 -13.55 27.94 -4.34
C ALA A 193 -14.78 28.10 -3.45
N MET A 194 -15.11 27.09 -2.63
CA MET A 194 -16.19 27.16 -1.65
C MET A 194 -15.92 28.24 -0.58
N GLN A 195 -14.68 28.35 -0.09
CA GLN A 195 -14.30 29.41 0.85
C GLN A 195 -14.47 30.80 0.23
N ARG A 196 -14.00 31.00 -1.00
CA ARG A 196 -14.18 32.28 -1.72
C ARG A 196 -15.65 32.61 -1.94
N LEU A 197 -16.50 31.63 -2.26
CA LEU A 197 -17.94 31.85 -2.39
C LEU A 197 -18.57 32.24 -1.05
N ALA A 198 -18.18 31.61 0.05
CA ALA A 198 -18.67 31.94 1.38
C ALA A 198 -18.25 33.36 1.80
N GLU A 199 -16.99 33.74 1.56
CA GLU A 199 -16.48 35.09 1.82
C GLU A 199 -17.22 36.15 0.98
N ASN A 200 -17.43 35.87 -0.31
CA ASN A 200 -18.17 36.77 -1.20
C ASN A 200 -19.63 36.92 -0.76
N ASN A 201 -20.31 35.83 -0.40
CA ASN A 201 -21.68 35.88 0.09
C ASN A 201 -21.78 36.67 1.39
N ALA A 202 -20.89 36.44 2.37
CA ALA A 202 -20.87 37.22 3.61
C ALA A 202 -20.61 38.72 3.33
N GLY A 203 -19.73 39.03 2.38
CA GLY A 203 -19.48 40.39 1.93
C GLY A 203 -20.69 41.04 1.25
N LEU A 204 -21.48 40.28 0.48
CA LEU A 204 -22.72 40.75 -0.13
C LEU A 204 -23.81 40.99 0.92
N GLU A 205 -23.99 40.05 1.86
CA GLU A 205 -24.93 40.18 2.98
C GLU A 205 -24.64 41.42 3.82
N ALA A 206 -23.36 41.69 4.13
CA ALA A 206 -22.95 42.89 4.84
C ALA A 206 -23.32 44.18 4.10
N ARG A 207 -23.08 44.24 2.78
CA ARG A 207 -23.46 45.40 1.96
C ARG A 207 -24.98 45.59 1.87
N VAL A 208 -25.74 44.50 1.78
CA VAL A 208 -27.21 44.56 1.78
C VAL A 208 -27.72 45.10 3.11
N ALA A 209 -27.16 44.66 4.23
CA ALA A 209 -27.51 45.17 5.55
C ALA A 209 -27.18 46.66 5.70
N GLU A 210 -25.99 47.09 5.23
CA GLU A 210 -25.57 48.49 5.23
C GLU A 210 -26.54 49.37 4.43
N ARG A 211 -26.87 48.96 3.19
CA ARG A 211 -27.83 49.68 2.33
C ARG A 211 -29.24 49.71 2.92
N THR A 212 -29.68 48.63 3.56
CA THR A 212 -31.00 48.58 4.21
C THR A 212 -31.06 49.55 5.40
N THR A 213 -29.98 49.67 6.16
CA THR A 213 -29.88 50.61 7.29
C THR A 213 -29.84 52.05 6.80
N GLU A 214 -29.11 52.34 5.72
CA GLU A 214 -29.07 53.65 5.09
C GLU A 214 -30.47 54.07 4.58
N LEU A 215 -31.16 53.19 3.84
CA LEU A 215 -32.49 53.46 3.29
C LEU A 215 -33.55 53.66 4.38
N THR A 216 -33.53 52.85 5.44
CA THR A 216 -34.47 53.00 6.57
C THR A 216 -34.22 54.30 7.32
N ARG A 217 -32.97 54.75 7.46
CA ARG A 217 -32.64 56.05 8.05
C ARG A 217 -33.19 57.20 7.22
N VAL A 218 -32.99 57.17 5.90
CA VAL A 218 -33.51 58.21 4.98
C VAL A 218 -35.04 58.27 5.00
N LEU A 219 -35.72 57.11 5.03
CA LEU A 219 -37.19 57.07 5.14
C LEU A 219 -37.69 57.65 6.47
N ALA A 220 -37.02 57.35 7.59
CA ALA A 220 -37.36 57.92 8.88
C ALA A 220 -37.15 59.44 8.93
N GLU A 221 -36.06 59.94 8.33
CA GLU A 221 -35.80 61.38 8.18
C GLU A 221 -36.91 62.07 7.36
N GLN A 222 -37.35 61.47 6.25
CA GLN A 222 -38.45 62.00 5.42
C GLN A 222 -39.79 62.04 6.17
N GLN A 223 -40.14 60.98 6.91
CA GLN A 223 -41.37 60.95 7.70
C GLN A 223 -41.36 61.99 8.82
N ALA A 224 -40.23 62.16 9.51
CA ALA A 224 -40.07 63.20 10.53
C ALA A 224 -40.24 64.60 9.95
N THR A 225 -39.72 64.84 8.74
CA THR A 225 -39.86 66.13 8.04
C THR A 225 -41.29 66.39 7.60
N MET A 226 -42.01 65.37 7.11
CA MET A 226 -43.42 65.50 6.75
C MET A 226 -44.35 65.71 7.95
N ALA A 227 -44.01 65.18 9.13
CA ALA A 227 -44.81 65.38 10.35
C ALA A 227 -44.64 66.78 10.99
N GLN A 228 -43.65 67.56 10.55
CA GLN A 228 -43.39 68.92 11.03
C GLN A 228 -44.02 70.01 10.14
N LEU A 229 -44.55 69.65 8.98
CA LEU A 229 -45.30 70.52 8.05
C LEU A 229 -46.81 70.42 8.33
#